data_AF-A0A7S3WN71-F1
#
_entry.id   AF-A0A7S3WN71-F1
#
_cell.length_a   1.000
_cell.length_b   1.000
_cell.length_c   1.000
_cell.angle_alpha   90.00
_cell.angle_beta   90.00
_cell.angle_gamma   90.00
#
_symmetry.space_group_name_H-M   'P 1'
#
loop_
_entity.id
_entity.type
_entity.pdbx_description
1 polymer ?
#
loop_
_entity_poly.entity_id
_entity_poly.type
_entity_poly.pdbx_seq_one_letter_code
_entity_poly.pdbx_strand_id
1 'polypeptide(L)'
;IVLGLDGTLIQQEKVLEHLKLFHDFVGRSLDPPAAALHCLESIASDSSNSVHVISGRSASDLSACLGRIEGLGLAAELGFSVLKPGENHWTKRELTLAQERWKDAARPIFERFMLRTNGVYTQWQESVARWCYHNADPDYGRFQARQLTAVLKEQLKGAGVSVSHSVAKCQVEVRIAGV
;
A
#
# COMPACT_ATOMS: atom_id res chain seq x y z
N ILE A 1 -10.86 18.54 3.37
CA ILE A 1 -10.47 17.68 4.52
C ILE A 1 -9.78 16.45 3.96
N VAL A 2 -8.55 16.16 4.36
CA VAL A 2 -7.78 15.00 3.88
C VAL A 2 -7.41 14.13 5.07
N LEU A 3 -7.73 12.84 5.02
CA LEU A 3 -7.54 11.89 6.11
C LEU A 3 -6.74 10.67 5.64
N GLY A 4 -5.87 10.17 6.51
CA GLY A 4 -5.29 8.84 6.35
C GLY A 4 -6.29 7.75 6.77
N LEU A 5 -6.09 6.52 6.31
CA LEU A 5 -6.87 5.37 6.77
C LEU A 5 -6.16 4.65 7.93
N ASP A 6 -5.11 3.91 7.61
CA ASP A 6 -4.35 3.11 8.56
C ASP A 6 -3.51 4.01 9.48
N GLY A 7 -3.68 3.87 10.80
CA GLY A 7 -3.05 4.71 11.81
C GLY A 7 -3.73 6.05 12.04
N THR A 8 -4.85 6.35 11.35
CA THR A 8 -5.62 7.60 11.52
C THR A 8 -7.10 7.30 11.80
N LEU A 9 -7.82 6.74 10.82
CA LEU A 9 -9.20 6.27 11.00
C LEU A 9 -9.25 4.89 11.68
N ILE A 10 -8.18 4.12 11.53
CA ILE A 10 -7.98 2.81 12.14
C ILE A 10 -6.77 2.90 13.06
N GLN A 11 -6.90 2.40 14.28
CA GLN A 11 -5.81 2.38 15.25
C GLN A 11 -4.62 1.56 14.74
N GLN A 12 -3.41 2.10 14.88
CA GLN A 12 -2.18 1.50 14.35
C GLN A 12 -1.93 0.11 14.93
N GLU A 13 -2.26 -0.10 16.21
CA GLU A 13 -2.10 -1.38 16.89
C GLU A 13 -2.94 -2.47 16.23
N LYS A 14 -4.20 -2.15 15.89
CA LYS A 14 -5.11 -3.07 15.18
C LYS A 14 -4.62 -3.38 13.77
N VAL A 15 -4.06 -2.39 13.08
CA VAL A 15 -3.45 -2.60 11.75
C VAL A 15 -2.27 -3.57 11.88
N LEU A 16 -1.40 -3.38 12.88
CA LEU A 16 -0.25 -4.26 13.10
C LEU A 16 -0.66 -5.68 13.51
N GLU A 17 -1.66 -5.83 14.37
CA GLU A 17 -2.24 -7.14 14.72
C GLU A 17 -2.80 -7.84 13.49
N HIS A 18 -3.57 -7.12 12.67
CA HIS A 18 -4.14 -7.66 11.44
C HIS A 18 -3.04 -8.12 10.46
N LEU A 19 -1.98 -7.33 10.29
CA LEU A 19 -0.84 -7.71 9.43
C LEU A 19 -0.08 -8.94 9.95
N LYS A 20 0.03 -9.12 11.28
CA LYS A 20 0.65 -10.32 11.88
C LYS A 20 -0.20 -11.58 11.66
N LEU A 21 -1.53 -11.43 11.70
CA LEU A 21 -2.49 -12.53 11.50
C LEU A 21 -2.67 -12.92 10.03
N PHE A 22 -2.26 -12.07 9.08
CA PHE A 22 -2.34 -12.32 7.63
C PHE A 22 -1.53 -13.54 7.14
N HIS A 23 -0.80 -14.21 8.04
CA HIS A 23 -0.19 -15.51 7.78
C HIS A 23 -1.23 -16.63 7.54
N ASP A 24 -2.47 -16.44 8.03
CA ASP A 24 -3.57 -17.41 7.91
C ASP A 24 -4.76 -16.81 7.11
N PHE A 25 -4.77 -17.07 5.79
CA PHE A 25 -5.93 -17.12 4.88
C PHE A 25 -7.03 -16.01 4.90
N VAL A 26 -7.30 -15.46 3.70
CA VAL A 26 -8.47 -14.67 3.26
C VAL A 26 -8.57 -13.22 3.76
N GLY A 27 -7.85 -12.32 3.09
CA GLY A 27 -8.43 -11.31 2.19
C GLY A 27 -9.52 -10.35 2.70
N ARG A 28 -9.79 -10.23 4.00
CA ARG A 28 -10.69 -9.19 4.51
C ARG A 28 -9.90 -7.95 4.86
N SER A 29 -10.20 -6.85 4.17
CA SER A 29 -9.70 -5.53 4.51
C SER A 29 -10.18 -5.14 5.91
N LEU A 30 -9.29 -4.62 6.75
CA LEU A 30 -9.64 -4.17 8.10
C LEU A 30 -10.50 -2.89 8.02
N ASP A 31 -11.76 -2.96 8.42
CA ASP A 31 -12.68 -1.82 8.34
C ASP A 31 -12.47 -0.79 9.46
N PRO A 32 -12.74 0.50 9.21
CA PRO A 32 -12.81 1.50 10.27
C PRO A 32 -13.93 1.21 11.28
N PRO A 33 -13.79 1.66 12.53
CA PRO A 33 -14.85 1.57 13.52
C PRO A 33 -16.14 2.26 13.05
N ALA A 34 -17.30 1.72 13.45
CA ALA A 34 -18.61 2.26 13.05
C ALA A 34 -18.77 3.77 13.36
N ALA A 35 -18.24 4.23 14.50
CA ALA A 35 -18.25 5.65 14.86
C ALA A 35 -17.47 6.51 13.85
N ALA A 36 -16.30 6.05 13.39
CA ALA A 36 -15.50 6.78 12.41
C ALA A 36 -16.21 6.84 11.05
N LEU A 37 -16.84 5.73 10.64
CA LEU A 37 -17.63 5.67 9.41
C LEU A 37 -18.82 6.64 9.46
N HIS A 38 -19.55 6.68 10.58
CA HIS A 38 -20.68 7.59 10.74
C HIS A 38 -20.25 9.06 10.70
N CYS A 39 -19.13 9.39 11.36
CA CYS A 39 -18.56 10.73 11.27
C CYS A 39 -18.16 11.07 9.83
N LEU A 40 -17.51 10.14 9.11
CA LEU A 40 -17.11 10.32 7.70
C LEU A 40 -18.33 10.55 6.80
N GLU A 41 -19.39 9.77 6.95
CA GLU A 41 -20.65 9.93 6.23
C GLU A 41 -21.26 11.32 6.48
N SER A 42 -21.32 11.73 7.75
CA SER A 42 -21.86 13.04 8.12
C SER A 42 -21.06 14.20 7.49
N ILE A 43 -19.73 14.18 7.61
CA ILE A 43 -18.90 15.27 7.05
C ILE A 43 -18.85 15.26 5.52
N ALA A 44 -18.98 14.09 4.87
CA ALA A 44 -18.99 13.95 3.42
C ALA A 44 -20.34 14.33 2.79
N SER A 45 -21.44 14.22 3.54
CA SER A 45 -22.77 14.61 3.09
C SER A 45 -22.98 16.13 2.96
N ASP A 46 -22.15 16.93 3.62
CA ASP A 46 -22.19 18.38 3.54
C ASP A 46 -21.47 18.87 2.28
N SER A 47 -22.22 19.49 1.36
CA SER A 47 -21.70 19.97 0.07
C SER A 47 -20.70 21.12 0.19
N SER A 48 -20.59 21.75 1.36
CA SER A 48 -19.52 22.72 1.65
C SER A 48 -18.17 22.05 1.92
N ASN A 49 -18.16 20.75 2.20
CA ASN A 49 -16.97 19.97 2.46
C ASN A 49 -16.51 19.19 1.23
N SER A 50 -15.20 19.21 0.98
CA SER A 50 -14.55 18.24 0.10
C SER A 50 -13.70 17.31 0.95
N VAL A 51 -14.14 16.06 1.11
CA VAL A 51 -13.52 15.07 2.00
C VAL A 51 -12.82 14.00 1.17
N HIS A 52 -11.56 13.72 1.49
CA HIS A 52 -10.76 12.73 0.78
C HIS A 52 -10.05 11.80 1.78
N VAL A 53 -10.06 10.50 1.50
CA VAL A 53 -9.25 9.52 2.23
C VAL A 53 -8.11 9.05 1.33
N ILE A 54 -6.88 9.20 1.83
CA ILE A 54 -5.67 8.72 1.15
C ILE A 54 -5.14 7.51 1.93
N SER A 55 -4.91 6.40 1.21
CA SER A 55 -4.42 5.17 1.82
C SER A 55 -3.39 4.45 0.95
N GLY A 56 -2.54 3.66 1.58
CA GLY A 56 -1.64 2.72 0.90
C GLY A 56 -2.30 1.38 0.52
N ARG A 57 -3.60 1.23 0.79
CA ARG A 57 -4.40 0.08 0.38
C ARG A 57 -4.74 0.11 -1.11
N SER A 58 -5.13 -1.04 -1.65
CA SER A 58 -5.57 -1.15 -3.04
C SER A 58 -6.90 -0.43 -3.28
N ALA A 59 -7.22 -0.13 -4.54
CA ALA A 59 -8.51 0.47 -4.90
C ALA A 59 -9.68 -0.45 -4.50
N SER A 60 -9.54 -1.77 -4.70
CA SER A 60 -10.54 -2.76 -4.28
C SER A 60 -10.76 -2.78 -2.77
N ASP A 61 -9.68 -2.69 -1.98
CA ASP A 61 -9.77 -2.63 -0.51
C ASP A 61 -10.49 -1.37 -0.05
N LEU A 62 -10.12 -0.21 -0.59
CA LEU A 62 -10.76 1.06 -0.26
C LEU A 62 -12.23 1.09 -0.66
N SER A 63 -12.58 0.57 -1.84
CA SER A 63 -13.97 0.45 -2.26
C SER A 63 -14.76 -0.48 -1.35
N ALA A 64 -14.18 -1.60 -0.89
CA ALA A 64 -14.83 -2.50 0.04
C ALA A 64 -15.11 -1.84 1.41
N CYS A 65 -14.14 -1.08 1.95
CA CYS A 65 -14.29 -0.43 3.26
C CYS A 65 -15.18 0.82 3.24
N LEU A 66 -14.97 1.69 2.24
CA LEU A 66 -15.45 3.08 2.23
C LEU A 66 -16.30 3.42 1.01
N GLY A 67 -16.41 2.53 0.02
CA GLY A 67 -17.12 2.82 -1.24
C GLY A 67 -18.63 3.05 -1.10
N ARG A 68 -19.21 2.75 0.06
CA ARG A 68 -20.61 3.05 0.40
C ARG A 68 -20.87 4.50 0.79
N ILE A 69 -19.83 5.27 1.11
CA ILE A 69 -19.95 6.66 1.56
C ILE A 69 -20.01 7.56 0.34
N GLU A 70 -21.21 8.06 0.01
CA GLU A 70 -21.39 9.03 -1.05
C GLU A 70 -20.70 10.36 -0.73
N GLY A 71 -20.24 11.07 -1.76
CA GLY A 71 -19.53 12.36 -1.59
C GLY A 71 -18.08 12.23 -1.09
N LEU A 72 -17.60 11.01 -0.80
CA LEU A 72 -16.23 10.78 -0.36
C LEU A 72 -15.29 10.56 -1.54
N GLY A 73 -14.18 11.32 -1.58
CA GLY A 73 -13.07 11.07 -2.48
C GLY A 73 -12.14 10.01 -1.91
N LEU A 74 -11.65 9.09 -2.73
CA LEU A 74 -10.73 8.04 -2.31
C LEU A 74 -9.46 8.06 -3.17
N ALA A 75 -8.31 7.96 -2.53
CA ALA A 75 -7.02 7.82 -3.19
C ALA A 75 -6.33 6.54 -2.69
N ALA A 76 -6.23 5.56 -3.59
CA ALA A 76 -5.60 4.27 -3.36
C ALA A 76 -4.11 4.28 -3.74
N GLU A 77 -3.36 3.36 -3.13
CA GLU A 77 -1.93 3.20 -3.33
C GLU A 77 -1.17 4.55 -3.28
N LEU A 78 -1.51 5.36 -2.29
CA LEU A 78 -0.96 6.70 -2.05
C LEU A 78 -1.17 7.70 -3.21
N GLY A 79 -2.27 7.57 -3.95
CA GLY A 79 -2.65 8.52 -5.01
C GLY A 79 -2.42 8.02 -6.43
N PHE A 80 -1.96 6.77 -6.61
CA PHE A 80 -1.86 6.18 -7.94
C PHE A 80 -3.23 5.96 -8.60
N SER A 81 -4.24 5.59 -7.82
CA SER A 81 -5.62 5.49 -8.29
C SER A 81 -6.51 6.38 -7.47
N VAL A 82 -7.37 7.16 -8.12
CA VAL A 82 -8.25 8.13 -7.48
C VAL A 82 -9.69 7.90 -7.94
N LEU A 83 -10.60 7.84 -6.96
CA LEU A 83 -12.04 7.92 -7.15
C LEU A 83 -12.48 9.30 -6.66
N LYS A 84 -12.95 10.17 -7.56
CA LYS A 84 -13.40 11.49 -7.13
C LYS A 84 -14.78 11.41 -6.46
N PRO A 85 -15.12 12.36 -5.55
CA PRO A 85 -16.45 12.47 -5.00
C PRO A 85 -17.53 12.45 -6.10
N GLY A 86 -18.49 11.53 -5.98
CA GLY A 86 -19.61 11.39 -6.93
C GLY A 86 -19.28 10.65 -8.24
N GLU A 87 -18.03 10.29 -8.48
CA GLU A 87 -17.68 9.35 -9.56
C GLU A 87 -17.88 7.90 -9.11
N ASN A 88 -18.08 7.01 -10.07
CA ASN A 88 -18.27 5.56 -9.84
C ASN A 88 -17.13 4.70 -10.43
N HIS A 89 -16.08 5.33 -10.97
CA HIS A 89 -14.96 4.65 -11.59
C HIS A 89 -13.64 5.23 -11.10
N TRP A 90 -12.68 4.34 -10.86
CA TRP A 90 -11.33 4.73 -10.47
C TRP A 90 -10.54 5.21 -11.69
N THR A 91 -9.93 6.38 -11.55
CA THR A 91 -8.97 6.91 -12.53
C THR A 91 -7.55 6.62 -12.06
N LYS A 92 -6.77 5.94 -12.91
CA LYS A 92 -5.36 5.63 -12.63
C LYS A 92 -4.46 6.74 -13.19
N ARG A 93 -3.33 6.96 -12.53
CA ARG A 93 -2.25 7.77 -13.09
C ARG A 93 -1.67 7.07 -14.32
N GLU A 94 -1.46 7.84 -15.39
CA GLU A 94 -0.76 7.35 -16.56
C GLU A 94 0.71 7.04 -16.25
N LEU A 95 1.17 5.90 -16.73
CA LEU A 95 2.53 5.43 -16.57
C LEU A 95 3.35 5.73 -17.82
N THR A 96 4.63 6.03 -17.63
CA THR A 96 5.58 6.04 -18.73
C THR A 96 5.89 4.59 -19.15
N LEU A 97 6.31 4.38 -20.40
CA LEU A 97 6.75 3.05 -20.89
C LEU A 97 7.83 2.41 -19.99
N ALA A 98 8.69 3.22 -19.38
CA ALA A 98 9.71 2.74 -18.42
C ALA A 98 9.07 2.19 -17.13
N GLN A 99 8.00 2.84 -16.65
CA GLN A 99 7.27 2.45 -15.45
C GLN A 99 6.32 1.27 -15.67
N GLU A 100 5.93 0.95 -16.89
CA GLU A 100 5.06 -0.23 -17.12
C GLU A 100 5.79 -1.55 -16.86
N ARG A 101 7.12 -1.57 -17.02
CA ARG A 101 7.93 -2.80 -17.04
C ARG A 101 8.78 -3.01 -15.79
N TRP A 102 8.75 -2.11 -14.79
CA TRP A 102 9.61 -2.23 -13.61
C TRP A 102 9.35 -3.52 -12.82
N LYS A 103 8.11 -4.01 -12.83
CA LYS A 103 7.73 -5.24 -12.12
C LYS A 103 8.38 -6.49 -12.71
N ASP A 104 8.51 -6.54 -14.03
CA ASP A 104 9.14 -7.67 -14.72
C ASP A 104 10.61 -7.80 -14.31
N ALA A 105 11.30 -6.67 -14.11
CA ALA A 105 12.66 -6.64 -13.60
C ALA A 105 12.74 -6.92 -12.08
N ALA A 106 11.78 -6.41 -11.29
CA ALA A 106 11.80 -6.55 -9.83
C ALA A 106 11.42 -7.96 -9.34
N ARG A 107 10.48 -8.64 -10.01
CA ARG A 107 9.93 -9.94 -9.62
C ARG A 107 10.99 -11.04 -9.42
N PRO A 108 11.89 -11.32 -10.39
CA PRO A 108 12.91 -12.35 -10.21
C PRO A 108 13.89 -12.02 -9.07
N ILE A 109 14.13 -10.73 -8.80
CA ILE A 109 14.97 -10.28 -7.68
C ILE A 109 14.26 -10.60 -6.35
N PHE A 110 12.97 -10.25 -6.22
CA PHE A 110 12.17 -10.55 -5.03
C PHE A 110 12.11 -12.06 -4.76
N GLU A 111 11.84 -12.87 -5.79
CA GLU A 111 11.76 -14.34 -5.70
C GLU A 111 13.08 -14.95 -5.22
N ARG A 112 14.22 -14.48 -5.73
CA ARG A 112 15.54 -14.94 -5.27
C ARG A 112 15.75 -14.67 -3.77
N PHE A 113 15.28 -13.54 -3.26
CA PHE A 113 15.42 -13.18 -1.85
C PHE A 113 14.39 -13.88 -0.96
N MET A 114 13.20 -14.17 -1.48
CA MET A 114 12.19 -15.05 -0.85
C MET A 114 12.76 -16.45 -0.59
N LEU A 115 13.37 -17.08 -1.59
CA LEU A 115 13.88 -18.46 -1.48
C LEU A 115 14.97 -18.66 -0.43
N ARG A 116 15.67 -17.59 -0.04
CA ARG A 116 16.81 -17.66 0.90
C ARG A 116 16.53 -17.06 2.27
N THR A 117 15.29 -16.58 2.51
CA THR A 117 14.91 -15.93 3.77
C THR A 117 13.58 -16.47 4.24
N ASN A 118 13.62 -17.37 5.22
CA ASN A 118 12.41 -17.96 5.79
C ASN A 118 11.55 -16.91 6.51
N GLY A 119 10.22 -17.06 6.44
CA GLY A 119 9.27 -16.16 7.10
C GLY A 119 9.04 -14.84 6.37
N VAL A 120 9.56 -14.66 5.15
CA VAL A 120 9.31 -13.46 4.35
C VAL A 120 8.15 -13.70 3.37
N TYR A 121 7.48 -12.62 2.98
CA TYR A 121 6.44 -12.64 1.97
C TYR A 121 6.48 -11.36 1.14
N THR A 122 5.79 -11.38 -0.01
CA THR A 122 5.74 -10.23 -0.91
C THR A 122 4.31 -9.77 -1.14
N GLN A 123 4.14 -8.47 -1.25
CA GLN A 123 2.89 -7.83 -1.64
C GLN A 123 3.10 -7.10 -2.95
N TRP A 124 2.24 -7.35 -3.92
CA TRP A 124 2.28 -6.74 -5.24
C TRP A 124 0.98 -5.97 -5.47
N GLN A 125 1.12 -4.65 -5.58
CA GLN A 125 0.07 -3.71 -5.96
C GLN A 125 0.43 -3.08 -7.31
N GLU A 126 -0.39 -2.20 -7.87
CA GLU A 126 -0.14 -1.65 -9.21
C GLU A 126 1.08 -0.74 -9.27
N SER A 127 1.20 0.18 -8.31
CA SER A 127 2.25 1.18 -8.22
C SER A 127 3.37 0.85 -7.24
N VAL A 128 3.20 -0.19 -6.42
CA VAL A 128 4.12 -0.52 -5.33
C VAL A 128 4.27 -2.03 -5.14
N ALA A 129 5.48 -2.46 -4.79
CA ALA A 129 5.78 -3.81 -4.36
C ALA A 129 6.55 -3.77 -3.03
N ARG A 130 6.20 -4.66 -2.11
CA ARG A 130 6.82 -4.74 -0.79
C ARG A 130 7.35 -6.15 -0.55
N TRP A 131 8.58 -6.22 -0.04
CA TRP A 131 9.18 -7.43 0.49
C TRP A 131 9.23 -7.27 2.01
N CYS A 132 8.43 -8.07 2.71
CA CYS A 132 8.18 -7.93 4.14
C CYS A 132 8.88 -9.06 4.90
N TYR A 133 9.60 -8.70 5.96
CA TYR A 133 10.45 -9.63 6.71
C TYR A 133 10.16 -9.61 8.22
N HIS A 134 8.96 -9.22 8.63
CA HIS A 134 8.60 -9.14 10.05
C HIS A 134 8.58 -10.51 10.77
N ASN A 135 8.36 -11.61 10.03
CA ASN A 135 8.36 -12.97 10.56
C ASN A 135 9.69 -13.71 10.31
N ALA A 136 10.66 -13.05 9.67
CA ALA A 136 12.01 -13.60 9.55
C ALA A 136 12.79 -13.37 10.86
N ASP A 137 13.90 -14.09 11.01
CA ASP A 137 14.90 -13.74 12.01
C ASP A 137 15.26 -12.24 11.88
N PRO A 138 15.21 -11.43 12.96
CA PRO A 138 15.35 -9.98 12.86
C PRO A 138 16.67 -9.53 12.24
N ASP A 139 17.77 -10.17 12.60
CA ASP A 139 19.10 -9.79 12.12
C ASP A 139 19.33 -10.25 10.70
N TYR A 140 18.97 -11.50 10.39
CA TYR A 140 19.09 -12.06 9.05
C TYR A 140 18.13 -11.40 8.05
N GLY A 141 16.88 -11.15 8.45
CA GLY A 141 15.89 -10.43 7.65
C GLY A 141 16.35 -9.01 7.33
N ARG A 142 16.89 -8.29 8.32
CA ARG A 142 17.47 -6.95 8.10
C ARG A 142 18.72 -6.99 7.22
N PHE A 143 19.57 -7.99 7.38
CA PHE A 143 20.73 -8.20 6.52
C PHE A 143 20.30 -8.43 5.07
N GLN A 144 19.33 -9.31 4.84
CA GLN A 144 18.78 -9.60 3.53
C GLN A 144 18.08 -8.39 2.91
N ALA A 145 17.33 -7.61 3.70
CA ALA A 145 16.68 -6.39 3.25
C ALA A 145 17.67 -5.35 2.71
N ARG A 146 18.83 -5.18 3.37
CA ARG A 146 19.90 -4.27 2.91
C ARG A 146 20.47 -4.72 1.57
N GLN A 147 20.75 -6.01 1.44
CA GLN A 147 21.25 -6.61 0.21
C GLN A 147 20.23 -6.48 -0.93
N LEU A 148 18.96 -6.77 -0.67
CA LEU A 148 17.85 -6.62 -1.62
C LEU A 148 17.74 -5.18 -2.11
N THR A 149 17.80 -4.22 -1.19
CA THR A 149 17.70 -2.79 -1.51
C THR A 149 18.82 -2.35 -2.44
N ALA A 150 20.06 -2.78 -2.19
CA ALA A 150 21.19 -2.45 -3.05
C ALA A 150 21.03 -3.01 -4.47
N VAL A 151 20.64 -4.29 -4.58
CA VAL A 151 20.41 -4.94 -5.88
C VAL A 151 19.27 -4.27 -6.65
N LEU A 152 18.14 -3.98 -6.00
CA LEU A 152 17.00 -3.31 -6.63
C LEU A 152 17.34 -1.89 -7.11
N LYS A 153 18.10 -1.12 -6.33
CA LYS A 153 18.54 0.23 -6.73
C LYS A 153 19.39 0.20 -8.00
N GLU A 154 20.25 -0.79 -8.12
CA GLU A 154 21.11 -0.95 -9.30
C GLU A 154 20.30 -1.44 -10.51
N GLN A 155 19.50 -2.50 -10.35
CA GLN A 155 18.79 -3.13 -11.45
C GLN A 155 17.58 -2.33 -11.96
N LEU A 156 16.96 -1.50 -11.12
CA LEU A 156 15.80 -0.69 -11.49
C LEU A 156 16.18 0.78 -11.77
N LYS A 157 17.48 1.06 -11.92
CA LYS A 157 17.97 2.40 -12.26
C LYS A 157 17.37 2.83 -13.60
N GLY A 158 16.74 4.00 -13.62
CA GLY A 158 16.09 4.53 -14.82
C GLY A 158 14.70 3.95 -15.13
N ALA A 159 14.19 2.99 -14.35
CA ALA A 159 12.85 2.44 -14.53
C ALA A 159 11.72 3.34 -14.01
N GLY A 160 12.03 4.58 -13.60
CA GLY A 160 11.04 5.52 -13.06
C GLY A 160 10.43 5.10 -11.72
N VAL A 161 11.17 4.34 -10.91
CA VAL A 161 10.78 3.87 -9.57
C VAL A 161 11.77 4.35 -8.50
N SER A 162 11.28 4.38 -7.27
CA SER A 162 12.03 4.63 -6.05
C SER A 162 12.12 3.33 -5.24
N VAL A 163 13.27 3.11 -4.59
CA VAL A 163 13.52 1.93 -3.75
C VAL A 163 13.89 2.40 -2.35
N SER A 164 13.17 1.92 -1.34
CA SER A 164 13.38 2.29 0.06
C SER A 164 13.39 1.07 0.99
N HIS A 165 14.11 1.19 2.11
CA HIS A 165 14.16 0.17 3.16
C HIS A 165 13.67 0.80 4.46
N SER A 166 12.58 0.27 5.02
CA SER A 166 12.08 0.68 6.34
C SER A 166 12.39 -0.42 7.35
N VAL A 167 13.27 -0.10 8.30
CA VAL A 167 13.58 -1.00 9.42
C VAL A 167 12.40 -1.05 10.39
N ALA A 168 11.77 0.09 10.68
CA ALA A 168 10.63 0.17 11.59
C ALA A 168 9.41 -0.63 11.11
N LYS A 169 9.19 -0.69 9.80
CA LYS A 169 8.09 -1.47 9.19
C LYS A 169 8.52 -2.87 8.75
N CYS A 170 9.77 -3.26 8.98
CA CYS A 170 10.34 -4.53 8.50
C CYS A 170 10.05 -4.82 7.01
N GLN A 171 10.27 -3.83 6.14
CA GLN A 171 9.97 -3.95 4.71
C GLN A 171 10.98 -3.26 3.79
N VAL A 172 11.17 -3.82 2.60
CA VAL A 172 11.76 -3.12 1.44
C VAL A 172 10.64 -2.82 0.47
N GLU A 173 10.56 -1.58 -0.01
CA GLU A 173 9.50 -1.11 -0.89
C GLU A 173 10.08 -0.56 -2.19
N VAL A 174 9.51 -1.00 -3.31
CA VAL A 174 9.70 -0.42 -4.65
C VAL A 174 8.42 0.27 -5.04
N ARG A 175 8.49 1.56 -5.39
CA ARG A 175 7.30 2.36 -5.74
C ARG A 175 7.56 3.20 -6.98
N ILE A 176 6.57 3.33 -7.85
CA ILE A 176 6.61 4.27 -8.99
C ILE A 176 6.89 5.69 -8.48
N ALA A 177 7.87 6.36 -9.10
CA ALA A 177 8.30 7.69 -8.70
C ALA A 177 7.27 8.77 -9.11
N GLY A 178 7.13 9.79 -8.28
CA GLY A 178 6.20 10.91 -8.50
C GLY A 178 4.73 10.56 -8.31
N VAL A 179 4.44 9.46 -7.60
CA VAL A 179 3.14 9.21 -6.95
C VAL A 179 3.16 9.87 -5.58
#